data_AF-A0A9P1JMN1-F1
#
_entry.id   AF-A0A9P1JMN1-F1
#
_cell.length_a   1.000
_cell.length_b   1.000
_cell.length_c   1.000
_cell.angle_alpha   90.00
_cell.angle_beta   90.00
_cell.angle_gamma   90.00
#
_symmetry.space_group_name_H-M   'P 1'
#
loop_
_entity.id
_entity.type
_entity.pdbx_description
1 polymer ?
#
loop_
_entity_poly.entity_id
_entity_poly.type
_entity_poly.pdbx_seq_one_letter_code
_entity_poly.pdbx_strand_id
1 'polypeptide(L)'
;MHTTKKSQTVRKSLALASLGVVALSLGACATPDDTPALAQARQSYSSAAANPQLASNATLELRRAEEALQRGERARSDGNTAEMDHQAYLANRQLQIAQDVAAMKGAQQVVANAETYRLQDQIRALQAERTERGLVMSLGDVLFATGSARLTPGADARLSELANFLQRNPERTVRIEGYTDTTGSSATNLRLSEERAMAVRDALTARGVNPSRIAAQGLGSAQPVASNSTESGRQQNRRVDIVISEPGSVAETRS
;
A
#
# COMPACT_ATOMS: atom_id res chain seq x y z
N MET A 1 -64.92 -29.90 52.57
CA MET A 1 -65.29 -28.63 53.22
C MET A 1 -64.63 -27.50 52.46
N HIS A 2 -65.37 -26.83 51.56
CA HIS A 2 -65.67 -25.40 51.64
C HIS A 2 -64.48 -24.56 52.14
N THR A 3 -63.95 -23.64 51.35
CA THR A 3 -64.59 -22.32 51.23
C THR A 3 -64.08 -21.50 50.05
N THR A 4 -65.04 -20.85 49.41
CA THR A 4 -64.98 -19.80 48.40
C THR A 4 -64.52 -18.46 49.00
N LYS A 5 -63.67 -17.69 48.32
CA LYS A 5 -63.56 -16.21 48.51
C LYS A 5 -62.96 -15.59 47.24
N LYS A 6 -63.71 -14.94 46.36
CA LYS A 6 -64.47 -13.67 46.39
C LYS A 6 -63.70 -12.59 45.61
N SER A 7 -64.23 -12.35 44.41
CA SER A 7 -63.97 -11.25 43.48
C SER A 7 -63.82 -9.89 44.19
N GLN A 8 -62.76 -9.14 43.84
CA GLN A 8 -62.62 -7.73 44.16
C GLN A 8 -62.98 -6.88 42.94
N THR A 9 -64.00 -6.08 43.16
CA THR A 9 -64.62 -5.12 42.26
C THR A 9 -63.78 -3.86 42.07
N VAL A 10 -63.71 -3.46 40.80
CA VAL A 10 -63.26 -2.19 40.22
C VAL A 10 -63.88 -0.98 40.95
N ARG A 11 -63.05 0.00 41.33
CA ARG A 11 -63.50 1.37 41.65
C ARG A 11 -63.30 2.26 40.42
N LYS A 12 -64.43 2.74 39.88
CA LYS A 12 -64.51 3.82 38.89
C LYS A 12 -64.30 5.15 39.60
N SER A 13 -63.41 5.98 39.07
CA SER A 13 -63.30 7.39 39.42
C SER A 13 -63.53 8.22 38.15
N LEU A 14 -64.70 8.85 38.07
CA LEU A 14 -64.97 9.93 37.12
C LEU A 14 -64.32 11.21 37.67
N ALA A 15 -63.51 11.87 36.86
CA ALA A 15 -63.25 13.30 36.98
C ALA A 15 -63.16 13.88 35.56
N LEU A 16 -64.17 14.68 35.18
CA LEU A 16 -64.12 15.54 34.01
C LEU A 16 -63.09 16.65 34.27
N ALA A 17 -62.10 16.79 33.38
CA ALA A 17 -61.30 17.99 33.26
C ALA A 17 -61.26 18.40 31.78
N SER A 18 -62.02 19.46 31.50
CA SER A 18 -61.93 20.45 30.42
C SER A 18 -60.89 20.26 29.31
N LEU A 19 -61.39 20.32 28.07
CA LEU A 19 -60.67 20.59 26.83
C LEU A 19 -59.67 21.75 27.01
N GLY A 20 -58.39 21.44 26.81
CA GLY A 20 -57.36 22.39 26.43
C GLY A 20 -56.61 21.83 25.25
N VAL A 21 -57.14 22.00 24.03
CA VAL A 21 -56.36 21.76 22.81
C VAL A 21 -55.34 22.89 22.74
N VAL A 22 -54.15 22.67 23.30
CA VAL A 22 -52.99 23.48 22.99
C VAL A 22 -52.60 23.08 21.57
N ALA A 23 -53.07 23.88 20.60
CA ALA A 23 -52.51 23.87 19.27
C ALA A 23 -51.07 24.37 19.39
N LEU A 24 -50.13 23.43 19.54
CA LEU A 24 -48.72 23.65 19.27
C LEU A 24 -48.61 23.92 17.76
N SER A 25 -48.82 25.18 17.37
CA SER A 25 -48.29 25.71 16.13
C SER A 25 -46.77 25.68 16.26
N LEU A 26 -46.18 24.53 15.93
CA LEU A 26 -44.81 24.47 15.45
C LEU A 26 -44.81 25.35 14.20
N GLY A 27 -44.54 26.64 14.38
CA GLY A 27 -44.13 27.51 13.31
C GLY A 27 -42.89 26.87 12.72
N ALA A 28 -43.09 26.13 11.63
CA ALA A 28 -42.01 25.81 10.73
C ALA A 28 -41.35 27.15 10.42
N CYS A 29 -40.06 27.29 10.70
CA CYS A 29 -39.24 28.35 10.13
C CYS A 29 -39.16 28.08 8.62
N ALA A 30 -40.29 28.18 7.90
CA ALA A 30 -40.32 28.22 6.47
C ALA A 30 -39.86 29.62 6.09
N THR A 31 -38.56 29.76 5.82
CA THR A 31 -38.06 30.90 5.07
C THR A 31 -38.87 30.95 3.77
N PRO A 32 -39.70 31.99 3.52
CA PRO A 32 -40.74 31.94 2.49
C PRO A 32 -40.22 31.78 1.05
N ASP A 33 -38.91 31.97 0.86
CA ASP A 33 -38.28 32.09 -0.46
C ASP A 33 -37.43 30.87 -0.86
N ASP A 34 -37.50 29.75 -0.12
CA ASP A 34 -36.58 28.62 -0.30
C ASP A 34 -37.25 27.36 -0.85
N THR A 35 -36.72 26.83 -1.96
CA THR A 35 -37.19 25.55 -2.52
C THR A 35 -36.62 24.38 -1.72
N PRO A 36 -37.40 23.30 -1.49
CA PRO A 36 -36.90 22.10 -0.82
C PRO A 36 -35.66 21.50 -1.49
N ALA A 37 -35.56 21.59 -2.83
CA ALA A 37 -34.42 21.08 -3.59
C ALA A 37 -33.12 21.83 -3.26
N LEU A 38 -33.15 23.17 -3.25
CA LEU A 38 -31.98 24.00 -2.89
C LEU A 38 -31.55 23.78 -1.44
N ALA A 39 -32.51 23.67 -0.50
CA ALA A 39 -32.22 23.34 0.90
C ALA A 39 -31.52 21.98 1.04
N GLN A 40 -32.02 20.95 0.35
CA GLN A 40 -31.41 19.62 0.35
C GLN A 40 -30.02 19.62 -0.30
N ALA A 41 -29.83 20.34 -1.40
CA ALA A 41 -28.55 20.42 -2.10
C ALA A 41 -27.48 21.09 -1.23
N ARG A 42 -27.83 22.15 -0.48
CA ARG A 42 -26.92 22.77 0.51
C ARG A 42 -26.47 21.78 1.57
N GLN A 43 -27.41 21.02 2.14
CA GLN A 43 -27.09 20.01 3.15
C GLN A 43 -26.23 18.87 2.58
N SER A 44 -26.52 18.45 1.35
CA SER A 44 -25.73 17.42 0.64
C SER A 44 -24.31 17.90 0.38
N TYR A 45 -24.14 19.17 -0.01
CA TYR A 45 -22.83 19.77 -0.20
C TYR A 45 -22.06 19.92 1.10
N SER A 46 -22.68 20.42 2.18
CA SER A 46 -21.97 20.61 3.46
C SER A 46 -21.47 19.28 4.03
N SER A 47 -22.26 18.21 3.92
CA SER A 47 -21.83 16.86 4.31
C SER A 47 -20.74 16.29 3.40
N ALA A 48 -20.82 16.51 2.09
CA ALA A 48 -19.80 16.08 1.14
C ALA A 48 -18.47 16.83 1.31
N ALA A 49 -18.51 18.14 1.54
CA ALA A 49 -17.35 18.98 1.79
C ALA A 49 -16.66 18.64 3.13
N ALA A 50 -17.42 18.18 4.12
CA ALA A 50 -16.88 17.71 5.39
C ALA A 50 -16.21 16.32 5.31
N ASN A 51 -16.38 15.57 4.20
CA ASN A 51 -15.77 14.27 4.00
C ASN A 51 -14.34 14.43 3.45
N PRO A 52 -13.28 14.09 4.22
CA PRO A 52 -11.90 14.29 3.78
C PRO A 52 -11.54 13.52 2.51
N GLN A 53 -12.12 12.32 2.32
CA GLN A 53 -11.88 11.46 1.15
C GLN A 53 -12.42 12.10 -0.13
N LEU A 54 -13.58 12.74 -0.06
CA LEU A 54 -14.16 13.48 -1.20
C LEU A 54 -13.40 14.78 -1.45
N ALA A 55 -13.06 15.51 -0.38
CA ALA A 55 -12.33 16.76 -0.46
C ALA A 55 -10.96 16.60 -1.15
N SER A 56 -10.23 15.52 -0.85
CA SER A 56 -8.93 15.22 -1.45
C SER A 56 -9.02 14.64 -2.86
N ASN A 57 -10.00 13.75 -3.11
CA ASN A 57 -10.04 12.99 -4.36
C ASN A 57 -10.92 13.63 -5.45
N ALA A 58 -11.88 14.48 -5.10
CA ALA A 58 -12.86 15.02 -6.05
C ALA A 58 -13.04 16.55 -5.94
N THR A 59 -11.91 17.26 -5.75
CA THR A 59 -11.90 18.72 -5.54
C THR A 59 -12.56 19.52 -6.67
N LEU A 60 -12.43 19.07 -7.93
CA LEU A 60 -12.99 19.78 -9.08
C LEU A 60 -14.52 19.67 -9.10
N GLU A 61 -15.04 18.48 -8.81
CA GLU A 61 -16.46 18.15 -8.79
C GLU A 61 -17.15 18.87 -7.64
N LEU A 62 -16.51 18.91 -6.46
CA LEU A 62 -16.99 19.70 -5.32
C LEU A 62 -17.07 21.19 -5.66
N ARG A 63 -16.04 21.76 -6.31
CA ARG A 63 -16.08 23.16 -6.76
C ARG A 63 -17.24 23.42 -7.72
N ARG A 64 -17.48 22.52 -8.69
CA ARG A 64 -18.62 22.65 -9.61
C ARG A 64 -19.97 22.57 -8.91
N ALA A 65 -20.09 21.72 -7.88
CA ALA A 65 -21.28 21.66 -7.04
C ALA A 65 -21.49 22.97 -6.25
N GLU A 66 -20.42 23.54 -5.71
CA GLU A 66 -20.44 24.83 -5.02
C GLU A 66 -20.87 25.96 -5.95
N GLU A 67 -20.31 26.04 -7.16
CA GLU A 67 -20.68 27.04 -8.16
C GLU A 67 -22.17 26.94 -8.54
N ALA A 68 -22.70 25.73 -8.65
CA ALA A 68 -24.13 25.52 -8.89
C ALA A 68 -24.96 26.01 -7.70
N LEU A 69 -24.58 25.70 -6.46
CA LEU A 69 -25.26 26.23 -5.27
C LEU A 69 -25.23 27.76 -5.22
N GLN A 70 -24.08 28.39 -5.49
CA GLN A 70 -23.96 29.84 -5.52
C GLN A 70 -24.89 30.48 -6.57
N ARG A 71 -25.07 29.83 -7.74
CA ARG A 71 -26.07 30.27 -8.73
C ARG A 71 -27.50 30.08 -8.22
N GLY A 72 -27.78 28.97 -7.55
CA GLY A 72 -29.07 28.73 -6.89
C GLY A 72 -29.41 29.77 -5.81
N GLU A 73 -28.43 30.21 -5.02
CA GLU A 73 -28.62 31.29 -4.03
C GLU A 73 -28.94 32.63 -4.66
N ARG A 74 -28.33 32.95 -5.80
CA ARG A 74 -28.66 34.18 -6.55
C ARG A 74 -30.09 34.10 -7.08
N ALA A 75 -30.46 32.97 -7.66
CA ALA A 75 -31.84 32.73 -8.12
C ALA A 75 -32.87 32.82 -6.98
N ARG A 76 -32.48 32.40 -5.76
CA ARG A 76 -33.28 32.59 -4.53
C ARG A 76 -33.51 34.06 -4.22
N SER A 77 -32.47 34.90 -4.29
CA SER A 77 -32.61 36.35 -4.12
C SER A 77 -33.50 37.00 -5.18
N ASP A 78 -33.53 36.43 -6.39
CA ASP A 78 -34.35 36.91 -7.51
C ASP A 78 -35.78 36.34 -7.51
N GLY A 79 -36.11 35.42 -6.59
CA GLY A 79 -37.41 34.73 -6.53
C GLY A 79 -37.66 33.73 -7.68
N ASN A 80 -36.61 33.33 -8.40
CA ASN A 80 -36.71 32.42 -9.56
C ASN A 80 -36.62 30.95 -9.13
N THR A 81 -37.76 30.38 -8.73
CA THR A 81 -37.85 29.00 -8.22
C THR A 81 -37.43 27.92 -9.22
N ALA A 82 -37.71 28.11 -10.52
CA ALA A 82 -37.32 27.15 -11.56
C ALA A 82 -35.79 27.04 -11.70
N GLU A 83 -35.09 28.18 -11.62
CA GLU A 83 -33.63 28.19 -11.67
C GLU A 83 -33.01 27.64 -10.37
N MET A 84 -33.64 27.88 -9.21
CA MET A 84 -33.22 27.28 -7.94
C MET A 84 -33.23 25.75 -8.01
N ASP A 85 -34.35 25.16 -8.47
CA ASP A 85 -34.49 23.70 -8.60
C ASP A 85 -33.50 23.13 -9.63
N HIS A 86 -33.30 23.81 -10.76
CA HIS A 86 -32.33 23.40 -11.77
C HIS A 86 -30.89 23.43 -11.24
N GLN A 87 -30.49 24.50 -10.56
CA GLN A 87 -29.15 24.59 -9.98
C GLN A 87 -28.95 23.59 -8.83
N ALA A 88 -29.98 23.33 -8.03
CA ALA A 88 -29.96 22.27 -7.01
C ALA A 88 -29.77 20.88 -7.63
N TYR A 89 -30.46 20.59 -8.75
CA TYR A 89 -30.25 19.36 -9.51
C TYR A 89 -28.81 19.22 -10.02
N LEU A 90 -28.24 20.29 -10.60
CA LEU A 90 -26.86 20.30 -11.07
C LEU A 90 -25.87 20.08 -9.91
N ALA A 91 -26.08 20.75 -8.79
CA ALA A 91 -25.25 20.59 -7.59
C ALA A 91 -25.25 19.13 -7.12
N ASN A 92 -26.43 18.53 -6.96
CA ASN A 92 -26.55 17.12 -6.57
C ASN A 92 -25.93 16.17 -7.58
N ARG A 93 -26.05 16.44 -8.89
CA ARG A 93 -25.40 15.64 -9.93
C ARG A 93 -23.88 15.72 -9.84
N GLN A 94 -23.31 16.90 -9.58
CA GLN A 94 -21.87 17.06 -9.37
C GLN A 94 -21.40 16.34 -8.10
N LEU A 95 -22.19 16.36 -7.02
CA LEU A 95 -21.88 15.60 -5.81
C LEU A 95 -21.85 14.09 -6.04
N GLN A 96 -22.77 13.54 -6.85
CA GLN A 96 -22.72 12.13 -7.23
C GLN A 96 -21.45 11.81 -8.03
N ILE A 97 -21.09 12.65 -9.01
CA ILE A 97 -19.85 12.48 -9.77
C ILE A 97 -18.64 12.57 -8.83
N ALA A 98 -18.66 13.47 -7.85
CA ALA A 98 -17.61 13.58 -6.85
C ALA A 98 -17.43 12.28 -6.05
N GLN A 99 -18.53 11.65 -5.64
CA GLN A 99 -18.49 10.35 -4.94
C GLN A 99 -17.89 9.26 -5.83
N ASP A 100 -18.31 9.17 -7.08
CA ASP A 100 -17.82 8.16 -8.03
C ASP A 100 -16.32 8.36 -8.31
N VAL A 101 -15.88 9.61 -8.53
CA VAL A 101 -14.47 9.96 -8.73
C VAL A 101 -13.65 9.63 -7.49
N ALA A 102 -14.15 9.97 -6.30
CA ALA A 102 -13.44 9.68 -5.05
C ALA A 102 -13.32 8.18 -4.78
N ALA A 103 -14.36 7.39 -5.08
CA ALA A 103 -14.32 5.94 -4.98
C ALA A 103 -13.32 5.33 -5.96
N MET A 104 -13.33 5.78 -7.23
CA MET A 104 -12.38 5.30 -8.25
C MET A 104 -10.93 5.63 -7.88
N LYS A 105 -10.64 6.88 -7.48
CA LYS A 105 -9.28 7.26 -7.07
C LYS A 105 -8.83 6.53 -5.81
N GLY A 106 -9.73 6.36 -4.83
CA GLY A 106 -9.45 5.54 -3.65
C GLY A 106 -9.08 4.11 -4.02
N ALA A 107 -9.85 3.48 -4.92
CA ALA A 107 -9.55 2.14 -5.41
C ALA A 107 -8.22 2.07 -6.19
N GLN A 108 -7.95 3.04 -7.07
CA GLN A 108 -6.69 3.14 -7.79
C GLN A 108 -5.49 3.24 -6.85
N GLN A 109 -5.61 4.02 -5.78
CA GLN A 109 -4.53 4.18 -4.81
C GLN A 109 -4.28 2.90 -4.00
N VAL A 110 -5.34 2.16 -3.66
CA VAL A 110 -5.19 0.82 -3.06
C VAL A 110 -4.44 -0.12 -3.99
N VAL A 111 -4.78 -0.13 -5.29
CA VAL A 111 -4.09 -0.97 -6.28
C VAL A 111 -2.62 -0.57 -6.44
N ALA A 112 -2.34 0.74 -6.55
CA ALA A 112 -0.97 1.25 -6.66
C ALA A 112 -0.11 0.89 -5.43
N ASN A 113 -0.70 1.00 -4.23
CA ASN A 113 0.00 0.64 -3.00
C ASN A 113 0.18 -0.89 -2.87
N ALA A 114 -0.75 -1.69 -3.36
CA ALA A 114 -0.67 -3.15 -3.29
C ALA A 114 0.55 -3.71 -4.03
N GLU A 115 0.94 -3.13 -5.16
CA GLU A 115 2.16 -3.51 -5.88
C GLU A 115 3.42 -3.21 -5.05
N THR A 116 3.44 -2.04 -4.39
CA THR A 116 4.54 -1.64 -3.51
C THR A 116 4.68 -2.60 -2.33
N TYR A 117 3.58 -2.97 -1.67
CA TYR A 117 3.60 -3.94 -0.58
C TYR A 117 4.06 -5.32 -1.03
N ARG A 118 3.57 -5.80 -2.18
CA ARG A 118 4.03 -7.08 -2.76
C ARG A 118 5.53 -7.10 -3.00
N LEU A 119 6.10 -6.02 -3.54
CA LEU A 119 7.55 -5.94 -3.75
C LEU A 119 8.32 -5.90 -2.43
N GLN A 120 7.84 -5.15 -1.43
CA GLN A 120 8.45 -5.11 -0.11
C GLN A 120 8.47 -6.49 0.56
N ASP A 121 7.37 -7.24 0.49
CA ASP A 121 7.29 -8.61 1.02
C ASP A 121 8.25 -9.55 0.28
N GLN A 122 8.39 -9.42 -1.04
CA GLN A 122 9.36 -10.19 -1.82
C GLN A 122 10.81 -9.88 -1.43
N ILE A 123 11.17 -8.60 -1.28
CA ILE A 123 12.52 -8.18 -0.84
C ILE A 123 12.81 -8.73 0.56
N ARG A 124 11.84 -8.64 1.47
CA ARG A 124 11.97 -9.18 2.83
C ARG A 124 12.17 -10.68 2.83
N ALA A 125 11.44 -11.42 2.00
CA ALA A 125 11.60 -12.87 1.87
C ALA A 125 13.01 -13.26 1.41
N LEU A 126 13.60 -12.48 0.50
CA LEU A 126 15.00 -12.67 0.08
C LEU A 126 16.01 -12.34 1.19
N GLN A 127 15.61 -11.60 2.24
CA GLN A 127 16.51 -10.98 3.20
C GLN A 127 17.54 -10.06 2.51
N ALA A 128 17.10 -9.38 1.46
CA ALA A 128 17.91 -8.41 0.76
C ALA A 128 17.76 -7.02 1.39
N GLU A 129 18.85 -6.27 1.46
CA GLU A 129 18.89 -4.91 2.00
C GLU A 129 19.02 -3.88 0.88
N ARG A 130 18.33 -2.74 1.00
CA ARG A 130 18.55 -1.61 0.10
C ARG A 130 19.86 -0.92 0.47
N THR A 131 20.78 -0.85 -0.47
CA THR A 131 22.06 -0.14 -0.35
C THR A 131 22.20 0.85 -1.51
N GLU A 132 23.25 1.68 -1.48
CA GLU A 132 23.60 2.56 -2.61
C GLU A 132 23.92 1.77 -3.90
N ARG A 133 24.28 0.49 -3.79
CA ARG A 133 24.56 -0.41 -4.93
C ARG A 133 23.30 -1.03 -5.54
N GLY A 134 22.13 -0.79 -4.94
CA GLY A 134 20.89 -1.51 -5.22
C GLY A 134 20.50 -2.47 -4.10
N LEU A 135 19.69 -3.47 -4.43
CA LEU A 135 19.25 -4.49 -3.48
C LEU A 135 20.34 -5.55 -3.33
N VAL A 136 20.93 -5.66 -2.13
CA VAL A 136 22.01 -6.60 -1.86
C VAL A 136 21.49 -7.75 -1.02
N MET A 137 21.60 -8.96 -1.55
CA MET A 137 21.37 -10.20 -0.82
C MET A 137 22.72 -10.85 -0.53
N SER A 138 23.12 -10.91 0.74
CA SER A 138 24.37 -11.58 1.13
C SER A 138 24.13 -13.04 1.48
N LEU A 139 24.88 -13.92 0.83
CA LEU A 139 24.88 -15.35 1.06
C LEU A 139 26.16 -15.75 1.79
N GLY A 140 26.06 -16.18 3.04
CA GLY A 140 27.23 -16.59 3.83
C GLY A 140 27.85 -17.93 3.39
N ASP A 141 29.01 -18.25 3.97
CA ASP A 141 29.80 -19.47 3.70
C ASP A 141 29.01 -20.78 3.88
N VAL A 142 27.91 -20.76 4.63
CA VAL A 142 27.01 -21.91 4.84
C VAL A 142 26.43 -22.48 3.53
N LEU A 143 26.46 -21.70 2.46
CA LEU A 143 26.02 -22.17 1.14
C LEU A 143 27.07 -23.00 0.40
N PHE A 144 28.31 -23.07 0.88
CA PHE A 144 29.39 -23.79 0.23
C PHE A 144 30.02 -24.83 1.15
N ALA A 145 30.53 -25.93 0.58
CA ALA A 145 31.42 -26.80 1.33
C ALA A 145 32.74 -26.06 1.65
N THR A 146 33.35 -26.36 2.80
CA THR A 146 34.57 -25.69 3.29
C THR A 146 35.67 -25.71 2.22
N GLY A 147 36.23 -24.52 1.90
CA GLY A 147 37.28 -24.37 0.90
C GLY A 147 36.86 -24.74 -0.54
N SER A 148 35.56 -24.83 -0.81
CA SER A 148 35.00 -25.25 -2.09
C SER A 148 34.05 -24.19 -2.68
N ALA A 149 33.84 -24.28 -3.98
CA ALA A 149 32.77 -23.62 -4.71
C ALA A 149 31.52 -24.51 -4.90
N ARG A 150 31.54 -25.75 -4.38
CA ARG A 150 30.37 -26.63 -4.42
C ARG A 150 29.29 -26.12 -3.47
N LEU A 151 28.12 -25.83 -4.04
CA LEU A 151 26.93 -25.44 -3.30
C LEU A 151 26.42 -26.59 -2.41
N THR A 152 25.97 -26.25 -1.21
CA THR A 152 25.33 -27.19 -0.28
C THR A 152 23.86 -27.38 -0.66
N PRO A 153 23.21 -28.49 -0.26
CA PRO A 153 21.76 -28.64 -0.43
C PRO A 153 20.95 -27.51 0.22
N GLY A 154 21.48 -26.90 1.28
CA GLY A 154 20.86 -25.73 1.93
C GLY A 154 20.81 -24.48 1.05
N ALA A 155 21.68 -24.36 0.04
CA ALA A 155 21.67 -23.26 -0.91
C ALA A 155 20.48 -23.31 -1.88
N ASP A 156 19.92 -24.49 -2.13
CA ASP A 156 18.88 -24.67 -3.15
C ASP A 156 17.63 -23.85 -2.85
N ALA A 157 17.20 -23.76 -1.59
CA ALA A 157 16.03 -22.99 -1.22
C ALA A 157 16.22 -21.49 -1.50
N ARG A 158 17.34 -20.92 -1.05
CA ARG A 158 17.67 -19.49 -1.20
C ARG A 158 17.86 -19.10 -2.67
N LEU A 159 18.53 -19.95 -3.44
CA LEU A 159 18.72 -19.74 -4.88
C LEU A 159 17.42 -19.90 -5.67
N SER A 160 16.49 -20.75 -5.21
CA SER A 160 15.17 -20.89 -5.83
C SER A 160 14.27 -19.68 -5.54
N GLU A 161 14.30 -19.14 -4.32
CA GLU A 161 13.63 -17.89 -3.98
C GLU A 161 14.13 -16.73 -4.86
N LEU A 162 15.45 -16.59 -4.98
CA LEU A 162 16.07 -15.57 -5.83
C LEU A 162 15.70 -15.76 -7.32
N ALA A 163 15.77 -16.99 -7.84
CA ALA A 163 15.38 -17.25 -9.22
C ALA A 163 13.91 -16.88 -9.49
N ASN A 164 13.00 -17.26 -8.59
CA ASN A 164 11.57 -16.92 -8.67
C ASN A 164 11.33 -15.40 -8.60
N PHE A 165 12.13 -14.68 -7.83
CA PHE A 165 12.09 -13.22 -7.81
C PHE A 165 12.53 -12.63 -9.15
N LEU A 166 13.66 -13.08 -9.70
CA LEU A 166 14.21 -12.59 -10.96
C LEU A 166 13.34 -12.92 -12.18
N GLN A 167 12.62 -14.03 -12.15
CA GLN A 167 11.63 -14.37 -13.18
C GLN A 167 10.40 -13.46 -13.14
N ARG A 168 9.96 -13.05 -11.94
CA ARG A 168 8.84 -12.12 -11.76
C ARG A 168 9.20 -10.66 -12.02
N ASN A 169 10.49 -10.34 -12.02
CA ASN A 169 11.03 -9.00 -12.27
C ASN A 169 12.00 -9.06 -13.47
N PRO A 170 11.51 -9.30 -14.71
CA PRO A 170 12.35 -9.55 -15.89
C PRO A 170 13.25 -8.37 -16.28
N GLU A 171 12.91 -7.16 -15.86
CA GLU A 171 13.63 -5.91 -16.11
C GLU A 171 14.90 -5.74 -15.25
N ARG A 172 15.09 -6.55 -14.20
CA ARG A 172 16.25 -6.45 -13.30
C ARG A 172 17.42 -7.27 -13.78
N THR A 173 18.64 -6.79 -13.55
CA THR A 173 19.87 -7.58 -13.71
C THR A 173 20.51 -7.86 -12.36
N VAL A 174 21.40 -8.84 -12.32
CA VAL A 174 22.11 -9.22 -11.11
C VAL A 174 23.62 -9.29 -11.34
N ARG A 175 24.37 -8.84 -10.34
CA ARG A 175 25.82 -8.97 -10.25
C ARG A 175 26.15 -9.79 -9.01
N ILE A 176 26.85 -10.88 -9.21
CA ILE A 176 27.26 -11.82 -8.16
C ILE A 176 28.73 -11.54 -7.84
N GLU A 177 28.99 -11.21 -6.59
CA GLU A 177 30.31 -10.82 -6.09
C GLU A 177 30.77 -11.84 -5.05
N GLY A 178 31.79 -12.64 -5.38
CA GLY A 178 32.37 -13.58 -4.45
C GLY A 178 33.44 -12.92 -3.57
N TYR A 179 33.44 -13.26 -2.28
CA TYR A 179 34.44 -12.82 -1.31
C TYR A 179 34.99 -13.98 -0.48
N THR A 180 36.22 -13.83 0.01
CA THR A 180 36.87 -14.72 0.96
C THR A 180 37.32 -13.96 2.21
N ASP A 181 37.73 -14.68 3.23
CA ASP A 181 38.58 -14.10 4.27
C ASP A 181 40.02 -13.90 3.75
N THR A 182 40.89 -13.37 4.61
CA THR A 182 42.31 -13.14 4.28
C THR A 182 43.20 -14.36 4.51
N THR A 183 42.65 -15.55 4.77
CA THR A 183 43.44 -16.76 4.96
C THR A 183 43.89 -17.30 3.60
N GLY A 184 45.16 -17.69 3.48
CA GLY A 184 45.73 -18.19 2.21
C GLY A 184 46.34 -17.09 1.33
N SER A 185 46.66 -17.45 0.07
CA SER A 185 47.27 -16.50 -0.88
C SER A 185 46.19 -15.67 -1.58
N SER A 186 46.54 -14.42 -1.95
CA SER A 186 45.63 -13.54 -2.72
C SER A 186 45.15 -14.20 -4.02
N ALA A 187 46.04 -14.87 -4.75
CA ALA A 187 45.69 -15.57 -6.00
C ALA A 187 44.72 -16.75 -5.76
N THR A 188 44.91 -17.51 -4.68
CA THR A 188 43.99 -18.59 -4.28
C THR A 188 42.62 -18.03 -3.92
N ASN A 189 42.58 -16.94 -3.17
CA ASN A 189 41.36 -16.29 -2.72
C ASN A 189 40.56 -15.71 -3.87
N LEU A 190 41.24 -15.03 -4.80
CA LEU A 190 40.60 -14.49 -6.01
C LEU A 190 39.97 -15.62 -6.83
N ARG A 191 40.72 -16.70 -7.10
CA ARG A 191 40.21 -17.85 -7.84
C ARG A 191 39.02 -18.51 -7.15
N LEU A 192 39.10 -18.78 -5.84
CA LEU A 192 38.01 -19.39 -5.09
C LEU A 192 36.75 -18.51 -5.08
N SER A 193 36.92 -17.20 -4.93
CA SER A 193 35.80 -16.26 -4.95
C SER A 193 35.10 -16.21 -6.31
N GLU A 194 35.87 -16.25 -7.41
CA GLU A 194 35.37 -16.30 -8.78
C GLU A 194 34.61 -17.61 -9.03
N GLU A 195 35.19 -18.76 -8.64
CA GLU A 195 34.56 -20.07 -8.75
C GLU A 195 33.21 -20.12 -8.00
N ARG A 196 33.13 -19.53 -6.81
CA ARG A 196 31.89 -19.42 -6.03
C ARG A 196 30.85 -18.54 -6.72
N ALA A 197 31.26 -17.39 -7.25
CA ALA A 197 30.35 -16.50 -7.99
C ALA A 197 29.80 -17.18 -9.26
N MET A 198 30.65 -17.90 -10.00
CA MET A 198 30.24 -18.68 -11.18
C MET A 198 29.29 -19.82 -10.81
N ALA A 199 29.54 -20.54 -9.70
CA ALA A 199 28.64 -21.61 -9.24
C ALA A 199 27.22 -21.09 -8.95
N VAL A 200 27.11 -19.89 -8.36
CA VAL A 200 25.81 -19.23 -8.15
C VAL A 200 25.16 -18.82 -9.46
N ARG A 201 25.93 -18.26 -10.41
CA ARG A 201 25.42 -17.91 -11.77
C ARG A 201 24.83 -19.12 -12.47
N ASP A 202 25.55 -20.22 -12.46
CA ASP A 202 25.15 -21.45 -13.14
C ASP A 202 23.92 -22.06 -12.47
N ALA A 203 23.86 -22.01 -11.14
CA ALA A 203 22.69 -22.46 -10.38
C ALA A 203 21.44 -21.61 -10.65
N LEU A 204 21.56 -20.30 -10.85
CA LEU A 204 20.45 -19.42 -11.24
C LEU A 204 20.04 -19.65 -12.71
N THR A 205 21.01 -19.87 -13.59
CA THR A 205 20.77 -20.19 -15.00
C THR A 205 20.01 -21.50 -15.15
N ALA A 206 20.41 -22.54 -14.41
CA ALA A 206 19.70 -23.82 -14.36
C ALA A 206 18.25 -23.71 -13.85
N ARG A 207 17.96 -22.64 -13.10
CA ARG A 207 16.61 -22.29 -12.62
C ARG A 207 15.87 -21.33 -13.57
N GLY A 208 16.33 -21.15 -14.81
CA GLY A 208 15.63 -20.40 -15.84
C GLY A 208 15.86 -18.89 -15.82
N VAL A 209 16.82 -18.38 -15.04
CA VAL A 209 17.25 -16.98 -15.17
C VAL A 209 18.11 -16.84 -16.42
N ASN A 210 17.79 -15.87 -17.29
CA ASN A 210 18.56 -15.64 -18.51
C ASN A 210 20.03 -15.26 -18.17
N PRO A 211 21.05 -15.99 -18.69
CA PRO A 211 22.46 -15.69 -18.44
C PRO A 211 22.87 -14.26 -18.77
N SER A 212 22.25 -13.62 -19.78
CA SER A 212 22.58 -12.24 -20.15
C SER A 212 22.24 -11.22 -19.06
N ARG A 213 21.41 -11.60 -18.08
CA ARG A 213 21.04 -10.79 -16.92
C ARG A 213 21.96 -10.98 -15.73
N ILE A 214 22.93 -11.90 -15.80
CA ILE A 214 23.76 -12.30 -14.67
C ILE A 214 25.23 -12.02 -14.99
N ALA A 215 25.84 -11.10 -14.24
CA ALA A 215 27.28 -10.95 -14.15
C ALA A 215 27.80 -11.67 -12.91
N ALA A 216 28.98 -12.27 -12.98
CA ALA A 216 29.66 -12.90 -11.86
C ALA A 216 31.13 -12.47 -11.84
N GLN A 217 31.65 -12.15 -10.65
CA GLN A 217 33.05 -11.80 -10.45
C GLN A 217 33.51 -12.21 -9.04
N GLY A 218 34.77 -12.61 -8.93
CA GLY A 218 35.49 -12.83 -7.69
C GLY A 218 36.27 -11.60 -7.27
N LEU A 219 36.17 -11.23 -6.00
CA LEU A 219 36.89 -10.09 -5.42
C LEU A 219 37.92 -10.51 -4.36
N GLY A 220 38.11 -11.82 -4.16
CA GLY A 220 39.02 -12.37 -3.18
C GLY A 220 38.72 -11.84 -1.78
N SER A 221 39.76 -11.41 -1.06
CA SER A 221 39.62 -10.88 0.30
C SER A 221 39.41 -9.35 0.36
N ALA A 222 39.05 -8.72 -0.76
CA ALA A 222 38.76 -7.29 -0.79
C ALA A 222 37.46 -6.97 -0.03
N GLN A 223 37.31 -5.72 0.39
CA GLN A 223 36.08 -5.21 1.03
C GLN A 223 35.56 -6.10 2.18
N PRO A 224 36.36 -6.31 3.24
CA PRO A 224 35.92 -7.06 4.41
C PRO A 224 34.75 -6.34 5.11
N VAL A 225 33.73 -7.10 5.51
CA VAL A 225 32.57 -6.61 6.27
C VAL A 225 32.74 -6.79 7.78
N ALA A 226 33.72 -7.61 8.18
CA ALA A 226 34.07 -7.86 9.57
C ALA A 226 35.57 -8.09 9.76
N SER A 227 36.03 -8.14 11.02
CA SER A 227 37.45 -8.36 11.32
C SER A 227 37.93 -9.75 10.89
N ASN A 228 39.04 -9.82 10.15
CA ASN A 228 39.69 -11.11 9.82
C ASN A 228 40.48 -11.71 10.99
N SER A 229 40.64 -11.00 12.11
CA SER A 229 41.35 -11.50 13.28
C SER A 229 40.56 -12.54 14.08
N THR A 230 39.23 -12.57 13.96
CA THR A 230 38.35 -13.50 14.68
C THR A 230 37.73 -14.52 13.73
N GLU A 231 37.41 -15.73 14.21
CA GLU A 231 36.75 -16.73 13.36
C GLU A 231 35.37 -16.27 12.91
N SER A 232 34.60 -15.66 13.81
CA SER A 232 33.28 -15.09 13.48
C SER A 232 33.36 -14.04 12.37
N GLY A 233 34.35 -13.14 12.42
CA GLY A 233 34.51 -12.13 11.37
C GLY A 233 35.03 -12.71 10.05
N ARG A 234 35.93 -13.70 10.08
CA ARG A 234 36.31 -14.44 8.86
C ARG A 234 35.10 -15.14 8.22
N GLN A 235 34.24 -15.76 9.03
CA GLN A 235 33.02 -16.41 8.55
C GLN A 235 32.08 -15.43 7.86
N GLN A 236 31.97 -14.18 8.34
CA GLN A 236 31.19 -13.13 7.67
C GLN A 236 31.83 -12.64 6.37
N ASN A 237 33.16 -12.61 6.30
CA ASN A 237 33.89 -12.23 5.08
C ASN A 237 33.84 -13.30 3.98
N ARG A 238 33.70 -14.58 4.35
CA ARG A 238 33.41 -15.69 3.43
C ARG A 238 31.95 -15.62 2.98
N ARG A 239 31.66 -14.79 1.97
CA ARG A 239 30.29 -14.52 1.49
C ARG A 239 30.24 -14.37 -0.02
N VAL A 240 29.05 -14.47 -0.57
CA VAL A 240 28.71 -14.06 -1.93
C VAL A 240 27.62 -13.00 -1.83
N ASP A 241 27.92 -11.79 -2.27
CA ASP A 241 26.92 -10.72 -2.34
C ASP A 241 26.26 -10.75 -3.72
N ILE A 242 24.93 -10.71 -3.75
CA ILE A 242 24.14 -10.63 -4.97
C ILE A 242 23.52 -9.26 -5.01
N VAL A 243 24.01 -8.44 -5.94
CA VAL A 243 23.53 -7.08 -6.16
C VAL A 243 22.51 -7.10 -7.28
N ILE A 244 21.27 -6.80 -6.94
CA ILE A 244 20.14 -6.74 -7.86
C ILE A 244 19.89 -5.28 -8.22
N SER A 245 19.82 -4.99 -9.53
CA SER A 245 19.58 -3.64 -10.03
C SER A 245 18.17 -3.13 -9.69
N GLU A 246 17.99 -1.82 -9.72
CA GLU A 246 16.65 -1.22 -9.71
C GLU A 246 15.94 -1.46 -11.05
N PRO A 247 14.60 -1.38 -11.10
CA PRO A 247 13.89 -1.52 -12.37
C PRO A 247 14.38 -0.50 -13.39
N GLY A 248 14.80 -0.96 -14.57
CA GLY A 248 15.27 -0.08 -15.63
C GLY A 248 16.67 0.51 -15.45
N SER A 249 17.42 0.13 -14.41
CA SER A 249 18.85 0.42 -14.29
C SER A 249 19.68 -0.86 -14.47
N VAL A 250 20.90 -0.69 -15.00
CA VAL A 250 21.90 -1.77 -15.01
C VAL A 250 22.61 -1.75 -13.66
N ALA A 251 22.88 -2.91 -13.07
CA ALA A 251 23.76 -2.99 -11.89
C ALA A 251 25.16 -2.45 -12.27
N GLU A 252 25.45 -1.20 -11.93
CA GLU A 252 26.69 -0.53 -12.33
C GLU A 252 27.92 -1.24 -11.76
N THR A 253 28.95 -1.39 -12.60
CA THR A 253 30.29 -1.81 -12.18
C THR A 253 31.07 -0.54 -11.84
N ARG A 254 31.45 -0.35 -10.58
CA ARG A 254 32.49 0.63 -10.25
C ARG A 254 33.84 -0.08 -10.24
N SER A 255 34.68 0.32 -11.19
CA SER A 255 36.09 -0.07 -11.34
C SER A 255 36.95 0.37 -10.16
#